data_AF-A0A0Q3F3B4-F1
#
_entry.id   AF-A0A0Q3F3B4-F1
#
_cell.length_a   1.000
_cell.length_b   1.000
_cell.length_c   1.000
_cell.angle_alpha   90.00
_cell.angle_beta   90.00
_cell.angle_gamma   90.00
#
_symmetry.space_group_name_H-M   'P 1'
#
loop_
_entity.id
_entity.type
_entity.pdbx_description
1 polymer ?
#
loop_
_entity_poly.entity_id
_entity_poly.type
_entity_poly.pdbx_seq_one_letter_code
_entity_poly.pdbx_strand_id
1 'polypeptide(L)'
;MLCHPWSPPPSPSRPPPVGTFRDSSGGITMTVCFGPDFFVTTCISMDGTTSSAITQPFQTYAGSSDDTTNMLRMFPLNQRRLVSHSNSSLTLEDPEFLPFLKFQLLDMVHAVYLKAIAMLPVRALREGHLLRSLLAAGHCYGPLDPVANMVINTAWYDVLYPLSWDVSSKIRAADILDARSMHRVESRSIDGLVAYLCRSPTTDEQDAVTLLCKSRLDTPISELSNMCDVALAAKHPEPAAFGAFLECVPTGWFYNLYCQFRVSGNPDAAFDGLKFALLKETTGNAEVRRAMDRSAALERLNSMPRQKIDLAILSAKRSVFESQQANVRRVLEELLIGHGYSEPSLCCLRE
;
A
#
# COMPACT_ATOMS: atom_id res chain seq x y z
N MET A 1 16.63 54.61 -17.23
CA MET A 1 15.45 53.92 -17.77
C MET A 1 15.63 52.43 -17.51
N LEU A 2 15.06 51.94 -16.40
CA LEU A 2 15.05 50.53 -16.00
C LEU A 2 13.58 50.09 -16.02
N CYS A 3 13.23 49.14 -16.90
CA CYS A 3 11.89 48.57 -16.96
C CYS A 3 11.87 47.26 -16.15
N HIS A 4 10.91 47.17 -15.22
CA HIS A 4 10.64 46.05 -14.34
C HIS A 4 10.17 44.80 -15.11
N PRO A 5 10.65 43.58 -14.77
CA PRO A 5 10.18 42.33 -15.37
C PRO A 5 9.31 41.56 -14.37
N TRP A 6 8.01 41.88 -14.26
CA TRP A 6 7.03 40.97 -13.67
C TRP A 6 5.70 41.13 -14.39
N SER A 7 5.40 40.20 -15.30
CA SER A 7 4.00 39.89 -15.62
C SER A 7 3.41 39.18 -14.39
N PRO A 8 2.15 39.43 -14.01
CA PRO A 8 1.54 38.71 -12.90
C PRO A 8 1.51 37.20 -13.20
N PRO A 9 1.65 36.34 -12.18
CA PRO A 9 1.57 34.90 -12.37
C PRO A 9 0.20 34.51 -12.95
N PRO A 10 0.12 33.44 -13.76
CA PRO A 10 -1.15 32.94 -14.25
C PRO A 10 -2.04 32.56 -13.05
N SER A 11 -3.32 32.94 -13.13
CA SER A 11 -4.38 32.62 -12.18
C SER A 11 -4.40 31.13 -11.79
N PRO A 12 -4.79 30.79 -10.55
CA PRO A 12 -4.63 29.45 -10.00
C PRO A 12 -5.32 28.42 -10.90
N SER A 13 -4.53 27.46 -11.38
CA SER A 13 -5.00 26.30 -12.13
C SER A 13 -6.12 25.63 -11.35
N ARG A 14 -7.32 25.64 -11.91
CA ARG A 14 -8.45 24.83 -11.42
C ARG A 14 -7.95 23.40 -11.18
N PRO A 15 -8.29 22.74 -10.06
CA PRO A 15 -7.91 21.35 -9.86
C PRO A 15 -8.37 20.50 -11.06
N PRO A 16 -7.55 19.53 -11.51
CA PRO A 16 -7.91 18.71 -12.66
C PRO A 16 -9.23 17.99 -12.38
N PRO A 17 -10.12 17.86 -13.38
CA PRO A 17 -11.42 17.25 -13.17
C PRO A 17 -11.21 15.80 -12.73
N VAL A 18 -11.74 15.44 -11.56
CA VAL A 18 -11.66 14.07 -11.02
C VAL A 18 -12.60 13.17 -11.80
N GLY A 19 -12.10 12.03 -12.24
CA GLY A 19 -12.86 11.08 -13.05
C GLY A 19 -12.02 10.43 -14.15
N THR A 20 -12.67 9.59 -14.94
CA THR A 20 -12.08 8.90 -16.08
C THR A 20 -12.61 9.53 -17.36
N PHE A 21 -11.69 9.93 -18.24
CA PHE A 21 -11.98 10.58 -19.51
C PHE A 21 -11.37 9.74 -20.62
N ARG A 22 -12.10 9.57 -21.72
CA ARG A 22 -11.57 9.01 -22.95
C ARG A 22 -11.41 10.13 -23.95
N ASP A 23 -10.22 10.29 -24.50
CA ASP A 23 -9.98 11.27 -25.56
C ASP A 23 -10.45 10.75 -26.92
N SER A 24 -10.46 11.62 -27.93
CA SER A 24 -10.86 11.28 -29.30
C SER A 24 -9.88 10.33 -30.00
N SER A 25 -8.66 10.18 -29.49
CA SER A 25 -7.69 9.18 -29.92
C SER A 25 -7.89 7.82 -29.25
N GLY A 26 -8.86 7.70 -28.34
CA GLY A 26 -9.18 6.47 -27.62
C GLY A 26 -8.28 6.20 -26.41
N GLY A 27 -7.36 7.10 -26.09
CA GLY A 27 -6.58 7.09 -24.87
C GLY A 27 -7.45 7.41 -23.66
N ILE A 28 -7.09 6.83 -22.51
CA ILE A 28 -7.83 6.95 -21.25
C ILE A 28 -7.02 7.80 -20.29
N THR A 29 -7.59 8.89 -19.80
CA THR A 29 -7.03 9.71 -18.72
C THR A 29 -7.86 9.52 -17.46
N MET A 30 -7.25 8.98 -16.41
CA MET A 30 -7.86 8.84 -15.09
C MET A 30 -7.25 9.86 -14.14
N THR A 31 -8.09 10.69 -13.52
CA THR A 31 -7.67 11.62 -12.47
C THR A 31 -8.30 11.22 -11.16
N VAL A 32 -7.50 10.82 -10.18
CA VAL A 32 -7.93 10.44 -8.83
C VAL A 32 -7.45 11.48 -7.83
N CYS A 33 -8.36 11.94 -6.96
CA CYS A 33 -8.01 12.85 -5.87
C CYS A 33 -7.80 12.07 -4.57
N PHE A 34 -6.69 12.33 -3.89
CA PHE A 34 -6.31 11.78 -2.60
C PHE A 34 -6.26 12.90 -1.55
N GLY A 35 -7.23 12.91 -0.63
CA GLY A 35 -7.37 14.00 0.35
C GLY A 35 -7.81 15.32 -0.31
N PRO A 36 -7.61 16.48 0.35
CA PRO A 36 -8.03 17.77 -0.21
C PRO A 36 -7.11 18.30 -1.33
N ASP A 37 -5.84 17.83 -1.40
CA ASP A 37 -4.79 18.54 -2.15
C ASP A 37 -3.99 17.70 -3.15
N PHE A 38 -4.14 16.38 -3.22
CA PHE A 38 -3.33 15.55 -4.13
C PHE A 38 -4.15 14.98 -5.28
N PHE A 39 -3.71 15.21 -6.52
CA PHE A 39 -4.34 14.66 -7.71
C PHE A 39 -3.34 13.79 -8.46
N VAL A 40 -3.67 12.52 -8.68
CA VAL A 40 -2.90 11.62 -9.54
C VAL A 40 -3.63 11.52 -10.87
N THR A 41 -2.96 11.89 -11.95
CA THR A 41 -3.46 11.79 -13.31
C THR A 41 -2.69 10.72 -14.05
N THR A 42 -3.34 9.64 -14.45
CA THR A 42 -2.77 8.54 -15.23
C THR A 42 -3.37 8.56 -16.63
N CYS A 43 -2.54 8.69 -17.65
CA CYS A 43 -2.90 8.58 -19.06
C CYS A 43 -2.43 7.24 -19.61
N ILE A 44 -3.31 6.54 -20.33
CA ILE A 44 -3.03 5.29 -21.02
C ILE A 44 -3.38 5.52 -22.48
N SER A 45 -2.40 5.48 -23.37
CA SER A 45 -2.64 5.54 -24.80
C SER A 45 -3.06 4.18 -25.38
N MET A 46 -3.66 4.19 -26.57
CA MET A 46 -4.12 2.99 -27.30
C MET A 46 -3.01 1.96 -27.57
N ASP A 47 -1.75 2.38 -27.61
CA ASP A 47 -0.58 1.51 -27.77
C ASP A 47 -0.12 0.88 -26.44
N GLY A 48 -0.84 1.13 -25.34
CA GLY A 48 -0.54 0.60 -24.01
C GLY A 48 0.53 1.40 -23.26
N THR A 49 0.98 2.55 -23.78
CA THR A 49 1.94 3.40 -23.07
C THR A 49 1.23 4.14 -21.93
N THR A 50 1.70 3.93 -20.70
CA THR A 50 1.13 4.55 -19.49
C THR A 50 2.04 5.67 -18.97
N SER A 51 1.45 6.81 -18.62
CA SER A 51 2.13 7.93 -17.97
C SER A 51 1.31 8.42 -16.78
N SER A 52 1.93 8.52 -15.60
CA SER A 52 1.26 9.03 -14.39
C SER A 52 1.98 10.27 -13.88
N ALA A 53 1.20 11.30 -13.53
CA ALA A 53 1.67 12.56 -12.96
C ALA A 53 0.91 12.88 -11.68
N ILE A 54 1.64 13.34 -10.66
CA ILE A 54 1.07 13.78 -9.38
C ILE A 54 1.10 15.30 -9.34
N THR A 55 -0.05 15.93 -9.09
CA THR A 55 -0.19 17.38 -9.01
C THR A 55 -0.78 17.77 -7.65
N GLN A 56 -0.16 18.76 -7.00
CA GLN A 56 -0.64 19.35 -5.76
C GLN A 56 -0.90 20.86 -5.99
N PRO A 57 -2.14 21.38 -5.83
CA PRO A 57 -2.38 22.81 -5.81
C PRO A 57 -1.81 23.39 -4.50
N PHE A 58 -1.01 24.46 -4.58
CA PHE A 58 -0.51 25.16 -3.40
C PHE A 58 -1.69 25.72 -2.58
N GLN A 59 -1.81 25.35 -1.30
CA GLN A 59 -2.65 26.07 -0.33
C GLN A 59 -1.77 26.92 0.60
N THR A 60 -2.07 28.22 0.64
CA THR A 60 -1.57 29.19 1.62
C THR A 60 -2.01 28.80 3.03
N TYR A 61 -1.04 28.49 3.91
CA TYR A 61 -1.25 28.29 5.33
C TYR A 61 -1.85 29.53 5.99
N ALA A 62 -3.01 29.37 6.63
CA ALA A 62 -3.49 30.28 7.66
C ALA A 62 -4.28 29.50 8.72
N GLY A 63 -3.73 29.47 9.94
CA GLY A 63 -4.51 29.45 11.18
C GLY A 63 -4.89 28.09 11.78
N SER A 64 -4.24 27.79 12.89
CA SER A 64 -4.65 26.90 14.00
C SER A 64 -6.15 26.95 14.34
N SER A 65 -6.75 25.79 14.60
CA SER A 65 -7.69 25.59 15.73
C SER A 65 -7.93 24.10 15.98
N ASP A 66 -7.85 23.72 17.26
CA ASP A 66 -8.29 22.45 17.84
C ASP A 66 -9.71 22.09 17.38
N ASP A 67 -9.90 20.88 16.83
CA ASP A 67 -11.22 20.26 16.78
C ASP A 67 -11.10 18.73 16.58
N THR A 68 -10.98 18.02 17.70
CA THR A 68 -11.09 16.55 17.80
C THR A 68 -12.51 16.03 17.50
N THR A 69 -13.43 16.91 17.10
CA THR A 69 -14.81 16.61 16.69
C THR A 69 -14.94 16.30 15.18
N ASN A 70 -13.84 16.31 14.40
CA ASN A 70 -13.88 16.14 12.93
C ASN A 70 -13.75 14.70 12.38
N MET A 71 -13.58 13.68 13.22
CA MET A 71 -13.34 12.30 12.76
C MET A 71 -14.55 11.61 12.10
N LEU A 72 -15.77 12.15 12.24
CA LEU A 72 -16.99 11.62 11.60
C LEU A 72 -17.54 12.53 10.47
N ARG A 73 -16.85 13.62 10.13
CA ARG A 73 -17.20 14.49 8.99
C ARG A 73 -16.22 14.41 7.81
N MET A 74 -15.24 13.51 7.85
CA MET A 74 -14.30 13.25 6.74
C MET A 74 -14.89 12.44 5.57
N PHE A 75 -16.21 12.26 5.52
CA PHE A 75 -16.91 11.91 4.29
C PHE A 75 -17.32 13.20 3.58
N PRO A 76 -16.79 13.51 2.39
CA PRO A 76 -17.56 14.29 1.45
C PRO A 76 -18.76 13.42 1.04
N LEU A 77 -19.91 13.62 1.70
CA LEU A 77 -21.23 13.22 1.21
C LEU A 77 -21.65 14.01 -0.05
N ASN A 78 -20.73 14.74 -0.67
CA ASN A 78 -20.95 15.48 -1.90
C ASN A 78 -20.11 14.92 -3.03
N GLN A 79 -20.58 13.83 -3.61
CA GLN A 79 -20.53 13.64 -5.07
C GLN A 79 -21.75 12.85 -5.55
N ARG A 80 -22.94 13.34 -5.18
CA ARG A 80 -24.21 13.02 -5.86
C ARG A 80 -24.35 13.70 -7.24
N ARG A 81 -23.23 14.09 -7.87
CA ARG A 81 -23.19 14.63 -9.24
C ARG A 81 -21.94 14.14 -9.94
N LEU A 82 -22.03 12.94 -10.52
CA LEU A 82 -21.43 12.55 -11.81
C LEU A 82 -21.90 11.13 -12.19
N VAL A 83 -23.21 10.89 -12.11
CA VAL A 83 -23.89 9.94 -13.02
C VAL A 83 -25.23 10.59 -13.37
N SER A 84 -25.17 11.67 -14.13
CA SER A 84 -26.32 12.14 -14.90
C SER A 84 -25.75 12.79 -16.14
N HIS A 85 -26.17 12.29 -17.30
CA HIS A 85 -25.84 12.72 -18.67
C HIS A 85 -24.71 11.94 -19.34
N SER A 86 -24.96 10.65 -19.60
CA SER A 86 -25.29 10.21 -20.96
C SER A 86 -25.70 8.74 -20.95
N ASN A 87 -26.82 8.44 -21.59
CA ASN A 87 -27.30 7.09 -21.89
C ASN A 87 -26.35 6.39 -22.88
N SER A 88 -25.17 5.99 -22.42
CA SER A 88 -24.36 4.99 -23.09
C SER A 88 -24.12 3.88 -22.08
N SER A 89 -24.95 2.85 -22.20
CA SER A 89 -24.69 1.54 -21.62
C SER A 89 -23.30 1.09 -22.11
N LEU A 90 -22.26 1.35 -21.31
CA LEU A 90 -20.99 0.65 -21.46
C LEU A 90 -21.29 -0.75 -20.96
N THR A 91 -21.61 -1.60 -21.92
CA THR A 91 -22.03 -2.98 -21.71
C THR A 91 -20.96 -3.71 -20.90
N LEU A 92 -21.44 -4.47 -19.92
CA LEU A 92 -20.75 -5.39 -19.01
C LEU A 92 -19.92 -6.50 -19.71
N GLU A 93 -19.71 -6.38 -21.02
CA GLU A 93 -19.30 -7.42 -21.97
C GLU A 93 -17.97 -7.11 -22.66
N ASP A 94 -17.30 -5.99 -22.34
CA ASP A 94 -16.03 -5.62 -22.99
C ASP A 94 -14.81 -6.22 -22.23
N PRO A 95 -14.10 -7.23 -22.78
CA PRO A 95 -12.99 -7.91 -22.11
C PRO A 95 -11.80 -7.00 -21.79
N GLU A 96 -11.71 -5.81 -22.41
CA GLU A 96 -10.68 -4.81 -22.09
C GLU A 96 -10.97 -4.01 -20.81
N PHE A 97 -12.15 -4.18 -20.21
CA PHE A 97 -12.55 -3.42 -19.02
C PHE A 97 -12.00 -3.98 -17.70
N LEU A 98 -11.79 -5.31 -17.61
CA LEU A 98 -11.25 -5.96 -16.40
C LEU A 98 -9.82 -5.48 -16.05
N PRO A 99 -8.85 -5.44 -16.98
CA PRO A 99 -7.50 -4.98 -16.69
C PRO A 99 -7.47 -3.52 -16.20
N PHE A 100 -8.32 -2.66 -16.77
CA PHE A 100 -8.45 -1.27 -16.35
C PHE A 100 -8.94 -1.16 -14.90
N LEU A 101 -9.99 -1.89 -14.53
CA LEU A 101 -10.49 -1.88 -13.15
C LEU A 101 -9.46 -2.45 -12.16
N LYS A 102 -8.74 -3.51 -12.54
CA LYS A 102 -7.65 -4.06 -11.71
C LYS A 102 -6.53 -3.05 -11.50
N PHE A 103 -6.17 -2.28 -12.52
CA PHE A 103 -5.21 -1.19 -12.39
C PHE A 103 -5.70 -0.12 -11.41
N GLN A 104 -6.97 0.30 -11.53
CA GLN A 104 -7.57 1.25 -10.58
C GLN A 104 -7.59 0.71 -9.14
N LEU A 105 -7.86 -0.58 -8.95
CA LEU A 105 -7.75 -1.23 -7.64
C LEU A 105 -6.33 -1.19 -7.10
N LEU A 106 -5.33 -1.47 -7.93
CA LEU A 106 -3.93 -1.40 -7.53
C LEU A 106 -3.55 0.00 -7.03
N ASP A 107 -3.97 1.06 -7.74
CA ASP A 107 -3.73 2.44 -7.31
C ASP A 107 -4.39 2.73 -5.94
N MET A 108 -5.63 2.26 -5.73
CA MET A 108 -6.32 2.42 -4.45
C MET A 108 -5.65 1.63 -3.32
N VAL A 109 -5.27 0.37 -3.58
CA VAL A 109 -4.58 -0.48 -2.61
C VAL A 109 -3.20 0.11 -2.28
N HIS A 110 -2.46 0.62 -3.26
CA HIS A 110 -1.18 1.29 -3.03
C HIS A 110 -1.31 2.44 -2.02
N ALA A 111 -2.33 3.28 -2.17
CA ALA A 111 -2.61 4.35 -1.22
C ALA A 111 -2.97 3.84 0.19
N VAL A 112 -3.71 2.73 0.28
CA VAL A 112 -3.98 2.05 1.57
C VAL A 112 -2.68 1.55 2.20
N TYR A 113 -1.78 0.96 1.40
CA TYR A 113 -0.48 0.49 1.87
C TYR A 113 0.40 1.61 2.42
N LEU A 114 0.49 2.74 1.71
CA LEU A 114 1.23 3.91 2.18
C LEU A 114 0.68 4.44 3.52
N LYS A 115 -0.66 4.49 3.66
CA LYS A 115 -1.31 4.86 4.93
C LYS A 115 -0.98 3.88 6.05
N ALA A 116 -1.05 2.58 5.79
CA ALA A 116 -0.73 1.56 6.78
C ALA A 116 0.75 1.64 7.21
N ILE A 117 1.69 1.81 6.26
CA ILE A 117 3.12 1.97 6.57
C ILE A 117 3.36 3.18 7.46
N ALA A 118 2.66 4.30 7.22
CA ALA A 118 2.77 5.50 8.06
C ALA A 118 2.27 5.29 9.50
N MET A 119 1.45 4.26 9.74
CA MET A 119 0.92 3.90 11.07
C MET A 119 1.81 2.91 11.83
N LEU A 120 2.72 2.22 11.14
CA LEU A 120 3.56 1.18 11.75
C LEU A 120 4.80 1.78 12.44
N PRO A 121 5.35 1.13 13.49
CA PRO A 121 6.56 1.57 14.17
C PRO A 121 7.75 1.75 13.23
N VAL A 122 8.26 2.98 13.13
CA VAL A 122 9.35 3.35 12.21
C VAL A 122 10.63 2.56 12.50
N ARG A 123 10.93 2.29 13.77
CA ARG A 123 12.11 1.49 14.15
C ARG A 123 12.03 0.07 13.61
N ALA A 124 10.89 -0.59 13.84
CA ALA A 124 10.65 -1.96 13.38
C ALA A 124 10.65 -2.08 11.85
N LEU A 125 10.14 -1.04 11.15
CA LEU A 125 10.23 -0.96 9.70
C LEU A 125 11.69 -0.83 9.23
N ARG A 126 12.50 0.03 9.86
CA ARG A 126 13.92 0.24 9.49
C ARG A 126 14.78 -1.00 9.67
N GLU A 127 14.52 -1.75 10.73
CA GLU A 127 15.15 -3.04 11.05
C GLU A 127 14.62 -4.19 10.17
N GLY A 128 13.72 -3.92 9.22
CA GLY A 128 13.33 -4.83 8.15
C GLY A 128 12.38 -5.96 8.57
N HIS A 129 12.36 -6.37 9.85
CA HIS A 129 11.52 -7.48 10.30
C HIS A 129 10.02 -7.19 10.06
N LEU A 130 9.56 -5.98 10.35
CA LEU A 130 8.15 -5.64 10.15
C LEU A 130 7.77 -5.48 8.68
N LEU A 131 8.70 -5.02 7.83
CA LEU A 131 8.50 -4.95 6.39
C LEU A 131 8.36 -6.33 5.76
N ARG A 132 9.12 -7.33 6.25
CA ARG A 132 8.91 -8.72 5.84
C ARG A 132 7.48 -9.15 6.14
N SER A 133 7.03 -8.92 7.36
CA SER A 133 5.71 -9.34 7.81
C SER A 133 4.60 -8.66 7.01
N LEU A 134 4.77 -7.36 6.74
CA LEU A 134 3.87 -6.57 5.90
C LEU A 134 3.78 -7.13 4.47
N LEU A 135 4.90 -7.38 3.81
CA LEU A 135 4.93 -7.85 2.42
C LEU A 135 4.54 -9.32 2.27
N ALA A 136 4.70 -10.11 3.32
CA ALA A 136 4.34 -11.53 3.31
C ALA A 136 2.85 -11.74 3.62
N ALA A 137 2.32 -11.04 4.62
CA ALA A 137 1.04 -11.36 5.23
C ALA A 137 0.17 -10.12 5.57
N GLY A 138 0.70 -8.91 5.44
CA GLY A 138 -0.01 -7.66 5.73
C GLY A 138 -1.03 -7.29 4.64
N HIS A 139 -1.96 -8.19 4.33
CA HIS A 139 -3.00 -8.00 3.34
C HIS A 139 -4.13 -7.10 3.86
N CYS A 140 -4.84 -6.44 2.95
CA CYS A 140 -5.90 -5.48 3.32
C CYS A 140 -7.29 -6.10 3.52
N TYR A 141 -7.46 -7.42 3.32
CA TYR A 141 -8.72 -8.11 3.59
C TYR A 141 -8.85 -8.49 5.07
N GLY A 142 -10.08 -8.53 5.56
CA GLY A 142 -10.40 -8.82 6.95
C GLY A 142 -11.67 -8.11 7.41
N PRO A 143 -12.01 -8.22 8.71
CA PRO A 143 -13.28 -7.71 9.25
C PRO A 143 -13.31 -6.20 9.50
N LEU A 144 -12.17 -5.50 9.41
CA LEU A 144 -12.06 -4.05 9.61
C LEU A 144 -11.89 -3.30 8.28
N ASP A 145 -11.63 -1.99 8.35
CA ASP A 145 -11.22 -1.22 7.19
C ASP A 145 -9.85 -1.70 6.65
N PRO A 146 -9.54 -1.45 5.36
CA PRO A 146 -8.32 -1.94 4.72
C PRO A 146 -7.01 -1.58 5.45
N VAL A 147 -6.92 -0.39 6.04
CA VAL A 147 -5.72 0.05 6.76
C VAL A 147 -5.59 -0.69 8.09
N ALA A 148 -6.69 -0.82 8.84
CA ALA A 148 -6.70 -1.54 10.10
C ALA A 148 -6.39 -3.04 9.91
N ASN A 149 -6.97 -3.68 8.89
CA ASN A 149 -6.66 -5.06 8.54
C ASN A 149 -5.17 -5.24 8.27
N MET A 150 -4.56 -4.36 7.47
CA MET A 150 -3.12 -4.45 7.20
C MET A 150 -2.26 -4.38 8.46
N VAL A 151 -2.58 -3.47 9.38
CA VAL A 151 -1.84 -3.30 10.64
C VAL A 151 -1.95 -4.57 11.50
N ILE A 152 -3.18 -5.09 11.66
CA ILE A 152 -3.42 -6.31 12.45
C ILE A 152 -2.76 -7.53 11.80
N ASN A 153 -2.93 -7.72 10.50
CA ASN A 153 -2.40 -8.87 9.77
C ASN A 153 -0.87 -8.88 9.78
N THR A 154 -0.26 -7.70 9.63
CA THR A 154 1.19 -7.52 9.76
C THR A 154 1.66 -7.88 11.17
N ALA A 155 1.02 -7.34 12.21
CA ALA A 155 1.39 -7.61 13.60
C ALA A 155 1.21 -9.08 13.99
N TRP A 156 0.12 -9.71 13.52
CA TRP A 156 -0.20 -11.11 13.75
C TRP A 156 0.88 -12.03 13.18
N TYR A 157 1.28 -11.78 11.93
CA TYR A 157 2.32 -12.60 11.30
C TYR A 157 3.70 -12.34 11.91
N ASP A 158 4.01 -11.10 12.26
CA ASP A 158 5.29 -10.72 12.90
C ASP A 158 5.50 -11.45 14.23
N VAL A 159 4.46 -11.53 15.07
CA VAL A 159 4.58 -12.13 16.40
C VAL A 159 4.57 -13.66 16.38
N LEU A 160 3.87 -14.29 15.43
CA LEU A 160 3.76 -15.75 15.35
C LEU A 160 4.86 -16.40 14.51
N TYR A 161 5.38 -15.68 13.52
CA TYR A 161 6.41 -16.17 12.60
C TYR A 161 7.62 -15.22 12.59
N PRO A 162 8.23 -14.98 13.76
CA PRO A 162 9.37 -14.08 13.87
C PRO A 162 10.57 -14.65 13.11
N LEU A 163 11.34 -13.76 12.50
CA LEU A 163 12.65 -14.13 11.99
C LEU A 163 13.58 -14.48 13.16
N SER A 164 14.48 -15.44 12.94
CA SER A 164 15.58 -15.67 13.86
C SER A 164 16.45 -14.42 13.96
N TRP A 165 17.01 -14.16 15.15
CA TRP A 165 17.84 -12.99 15.41
C TRP A 165 19.03 -12.86 14.45
N ASP A 166 19.63 -14.00 14.09
CA ASP A 166 20.76 -14.06 13.15
C ASP A 166 20.42 -13.58 11.74
N VAL A 167 19.13 -13.64 11.38
CA VAL A 167 18.58 -13.21 10.10
C VAL A 167 18.06 -11.77 10.20
N SER A 168 17.22 -11.47 11.21
CA SER A 168 16.62 -10.14 11.36
C SER A 168 17.66 -9.04 11.54
N SER A 169 18.75 -9.28 12.26
CA SER A 169 19.85 -8.32 12.46
C SER A 169 20.63 -7.98 11.17
N LYS A 170 20.51 -8.81 10.12
CA LYS A 170 21.27 -8.65 8.86
C LYS A 170 20.44 -8.06 7.73
N ILE A 171 19.11 -8.15 7.81
CA ILE A 171 18.19 -7.64 6.79
C ILE A 171 17.80 -6.21 7.15
N ARG A 172 17.87 -5.30 6.18
CA ARG A 172 17.45 -3.90 6.33
C ARG A 172 16.23 -3.65 5.47
N ALA A 173 15.52 -2.56 5.77
CA ALA A 173 14.36 -2.13 4.98
C ALA A 173 14.63 -2.07 3.47
N ALA A 174 15.77 -1.52 3.08
CA ALA A 174 16.15 -1.35 1.67
C ALA A 174 16.39 -2.67 0.92
N ASP A 175 16.63 -3.78 1.62
CA ASP A 175 16.80 -5.10 0.97
C ASP A 175 15.47 -5.77 0.65
N ILE A 176 14.39 -5.32 1.29
CA ILE A 176 13.06 -5.94 1.24
C ILE A 176 12.11 -5.09 0.40
N LEU A 177 12.16 -3.77 0.59
CA LEU A 177 11.18 -2.85 0.04
C LEU A 177 11.60 -2.37 -1.36
N ASP A 178 10.96 -2.94 -2.39
CA ASP A 178 11.03 -2.45 -3.76
C ASP A 178 9.63 -2.35 -4.39
N ALA A 179 9.53 -1.68 -5.53
CA ALA A 179 8.27 -1.49 -6.25
C ALA A 179 7.61 -2.83 -6.62
N ARG A 180 8.40 -3.86 -6.93
CA ARG A 180 7.87 -5.18 -7.28
C ARG A 180 7.27 -5.89 -6.08
N SER A 181 7.89 -5.78 -4.91
CA SER A 181 7.43 -6.44 -3.69
C SER A 181 6.18 -5.75 -3.14
N MET A 182 6.10 -4.42 -3.26
CA MET A 182 4.86 -3.67 -3.02
C MET A 182 3.75 -4.11 -3.98
N HIS A 183 3.98 -4.04 -5.29
CA HIS A 183 2.99 -4.47 -6.28
C HIS A 183 2.50 -5.90 -6.04
N ARG A 184 3.41 -6.82 -5.65
CA ARG A 184 3.06 -8.21 -5.34
C ARG A 184 2.11 -8.33 -4.16
N VAL A 185 2.37 -7.65 -3.06
CA VAL A 185 1.50 -7.73 -1.87
C VAL A 185 0.17 -7.01 -2.09
N GLU A 186 0.18 -5.91 -2.86
CA GLU A 186 -1.02 -5.17 -3.25
C GLU A 186 -1.92 -6.03 -4.15
N SER A 187 -1.36 -6.64 -5.19
CA SER A 187 -2.08 -7.57 -6.07
C SER A 187 -2.68 -8.74 -5.29
N ARG A 188 -1.89 -9.32 -4.37
CA ARG A 188 -2.35 -10.43 -3.52
C ARG A 188 -3.49 -10.04 -2.59
N SER A 189 -3.50 -8.80 -2.10
CA SER A 189 -4.62 -8.30 -1.31
C SER A 189 -5.90 -8.21 -2.14
N ILE A 190 -5.79 -7.80 -3.41
CA ILE A 190 -6.90 -7.83 -4.36
C ILE A 190 -7.34 -9.28 -4.63
N ASP A 191 -6.40 -10.20 -4.88
CA ASP A 191 -6.71 -11.62 -5.09
C ASP A 191 -7.53 -12.20 -3.92
N GLY A 192 -7.17 -11.87 -2.68
CA GLY A 192 -7.93 -12.27 -1.49
C GLY A 192 -9.33 -11.67 -1.42
N LEU A 193 -9.47 -10.36 -1.69
CA LEU A 193 -10.78 -9.68 -1.70
C LEU A 193 -11.69 -10.20 -2.83
N VAL A 194 -11.13 -10.44 -4.02
CA VAL A 194 -11.86 -11.02 -5.15
C VAL A 194 -12.30 -12.44 -4.80
N ALA A 195 -11.40 -13.27 -4.28
CA ALA A 195 -11.75 -14.63 -3.85
C ALA A 195 -12.85 -14.64 -2.78
N TYR A 196 -12.86 -13.67 -1.86
CA TYR A 196 -13.92 -13.51 -0.87
C TYR A 196 -15.28 -13.26 -1.54
N LEU A 197 -15.33 -12.29 -2.46
CA LEU A 197 -16.57 -11.90 -3.14
C LEU A 197 -17.09 -12.99 -4.09
N CYS A 198 -16.19 -13.71 -4.76
CA CYS A 198 -16.51 -14.83 -5.66
C CYS A 198 -16.97 -16.09 -4.92
N ARG A 199 -17.02 -16.11 -3.58
CA ARG A 199 -17.70 -17.18 -2.83
C ARG A 199 -19.20 -17.19 -3.07
N SER A 200 -19.78 -16.02 -3.38
CA SER A 200 -21.16 -15.96 -3.81
C SER A 200 -21.28 -16.59 -5.19
N PRO A 201 -22.15 -17.59 -5.40
CA PRO A 201 -22.28 -18.28 -6.68
C PRO A 201 -22.75 -17.37 -7.83
N THR A 202 -23.23 -16.16 -7.51
CA THR A 202 -23.71 -15.17 -8.46
C THR A 202 -22.65 -14.13 -8.83
N THR A 203 -21.46 -14.17 -8.24
CA THR A 203 -20.43 -13.15 -8.40
C THR A 203 -19.24 -13.76 -9.13
N ASP A 204 -19.01 -13.32 -10.36
CA ASP A 204 -17.79 -13.65 -11.08
C ASP A 204 -16.65 -12.67 -10.73
N GLU A 205 -15.47 -12.89 -11.31
CA GLU A 205 -14.31 -12.03 -11.06
C GLU A 205 -14.55 -10.58 -11.53
N GLN A 206 -15.27 -10.39 -12.63
CA GLN A 206 -15.56 -9.07 -13.18
C GLN A 206 -16.50 -8.30 -12.26
N ASP A 207 -17.52 -8.95 -11.75
CA ASP A 207 -18.47 -8.41 -10.78
C ASP A 207 -17.79 -8.08 -9.45
N ALA A 208 -16.92 -8.97 -8.97
CA ALA A 208 -16.14 -8.75 -7.76
C ALA A 208 -15.23 -7.52 -7.87
N VAL A 209 -14.45 -7.43 -8.95
CA VAL A 209 -13.56 -6.30 -9.22
C VAL A 209 -14.36 -5.00 -9.38
N THR A 210 -15.48 -5.06 -10.09
CA THR A 210 -16.39 -3.91 -10.27
C THR A 210 -16.96 -3.44 -8.93
N LEU A 211 -17.35 -4.36 -8.05
CA LEU A 211 -17.86 -4.06 -6.73
C LEU A 211 -16.79 -3.39 -5.86
N LEU A 212 -15.57 -3.91 -5.85
CA LEU A 212 -14.44 -3.32 -5.11
C LEU A 212 -14.11 -1.90 -5.58
N CYS A 213 -14.17 -1.64 -6.89
CA CYS A 213 -13.99 -0.29 -7.43
C CYS A 213 -15.11 0.65 -6.97
N LYS A 214 -16.36 0.20 -7.01
CA LYS A 214 -17.53 0.99 -6.57
C LYS A 214 -17.50 1.28 -5.06
N SER A 215 -17.09 0.31 -4.26
CA SER A 215 -16.98 0.45 -2.80
C SER A 215 -15.69 1.13 -2.35
N ARG A 216 -14.73 1.39 -3.27
CA ARG A 216 -13.40 1.93 -2.94
C ARG A 216 -12.65 1.10 -1.89
N LEU A 217 -12.77 -0.23 -1.98
CA LEU A 217 -12.21 -1.19 -1.02
C LEU A 217 -12.87 -1.16 0.38
N ASP A 218 -13.88 -0.33 0.63
CA ASP A 218 -14.61 -0.27 1.91
C ASP A 218 -15.64 -1.40 2.02
N THR A 219 -15.18 -2.65 1.86
CA THR A 219 -15.96 -3.88 1.98
C THR A 219 -15.40 -4.73 3.12
N PRO A 220 -15.66 -4.37 4.39
CA PRO A 220 -15.26 -5.22 5.51
C PRO A 220 -15.91 -6.60 5.36
N ILE A 221 -15.12 -7.65 5.57
CA ILE A 221 -15.59 -9.03 5.51
C ILE A 221 -16.54 -9.27 6.68
N SER A 222 -17.83 -9.36 6.36
CA SER A 222 -18.88 -9.53 7.37
C SER A 222 -19.03 -10.99 7.78
N GLU A 223 -18.80 -11.91 6.85
CA GLU A 223 -18.81 -13.35 7.09
C GLU A 223 -17.39 -13.90 7.03
N LEU A 224 -16.81 -14.21 8.19
CA LEU A 224 -15.45 -14.72 8.30
C LEU A 224 -15.37 -16.24 8.09
N SER A 225 -16.39 -16.91 7.55
CA SER A 225 -16.32 -18.34 7.25
C SER A 225 -15.31 -18.64 6.13
N ASN A 226 -14.67 -19.82 6.15
CA ASN A 226 -13.76 -20.33 5.11
C ASN A 226 -12.60 -19.39 4.73
N MET A 227 -12.09 -18.57 5.66
CA MET A 227 -11.05 -17.57 5.40
C MET A 227 -9.71 -18.17 4.95
N CYS A 228 -9.53 -19.48 5.13
CA CYS A 228 -8.42 -20.23 4.54
C CYS A 228 -8.34 -20.06 3.02
N ASP A 229 -9.46 -20.12 2.28
CA ASP A 229 -9.46 -20.01 0.82
C ASP A 229 -9.09 -18.60 0.33
N VAL A 230 -9.55 -17.58 1.07
CA VAL A 230 -9.18 -16.19 0.82
C VAL A 230 -7.70 -15.97 1.06
N ALA A 231 -7.17 -16.50 2.16
CA ALA A 231 -5.75 -16.44 2.47
C ALA A 231 -4.90 -17.21 1.44
N LEU A 232 -5.40 -18.35 0.95
CA LEU A 232 -4.77 -19.12 -0.13
C LEU A 232 -4.71 -18.31 -1.43
N ALA A 233 -5.82 -17.70 -1.85
CA ALA A 233 -5.88 -16.86 -3.04
C ALA A 233 -4.89 -15.68 -2.95
N ALA A 234 -4.81 -15.05 -1.78
CA ALA A 234 -3.84 -14.00 -1.48
C ALA A 234 -2.39 -14.49 -1.35
N LYS A 235 -2.13 -15.80 -1.45
CA LYS A 235 -0.81 -16.42 -1.29
C LYS A 235 -0.19 -16.08 0.07
N HIS A 236 -1.03 -16.01 1.11
CA HIS A 236 -0.61 -15.89 2.49
C HIS A 236 0.30 -17.09 2.85
N PRO A 237 1.43 -16.89 3.56
CA PRO A 237 2.35 -17.98 3.87
C PRO A 237 1.71 -19.10 4.70
N GLU A 238 0.76 -18.71 5.55
CA GLU A 238 0.18 -19.54 6.60
C GLU A 238 -1.36 -19.49 6.52
N PRO A 239 -1.97 -19.93 5.41
CA PRO A 239 -3.36 -19.62 5.11
C PRO A 239 -4.34 -20.36 6.03
N ALA A 240 -4.02 -21.59 6.43
CA ALA A 240 -4.85 -22.37 7.34
C ALA A 240 -4.87 -21.77 8.76
N ALA A 241 -3.70 -21.39 9.28
CA ALA A 241 -3.59 -20.77 10.61
C ALA A 241 -4.27 -19.40 10.62
N PHE A 242 -4.03 -18.59 9.59
CA PHE A 242 -4.62 -17.25 9.50
C PHE A 242 -6.13 -17.29 9.28
N GLY A 243 -6.62 -18.21 8.44
CA GLY A 243 -8.05 -18.43 8.24
C GLY A 243 -8.75 -18.83 9.54
N ALA A 244 -8.21 -19.82 10.26
CA ALA A 244 -8.73 -20.23 11.57
C ALA A 244 -8.71 -19.07 12.58
N PHE A 245 -7.66 -18.23 12.57
CA PHE A 245 -7.59 -17.07 13.45
C PHE A 245 -8.73 -16.07 13.18
N LEU A 246 -8.98 -15.74 11.91
CA LEU A 246 -10.07 -14.84 11.53
C LEU A 246 -11.45 -15.46 11.86
N GLU A 247 -11.61 -16.76 11.70
CA GLU A 247 -12.86 -17.48 11.99
C GLU A 247 -13.17 -17.55 13.50
N CYS A 248 -12.14 -17.73 14.33
CA CYS A 248 -12.33 -17.94 15.76
C CYS A 248 -12.47 -16.65 16.58
N VAL A 249 -12.05 -15.50 16.05
CA VAL A 249 -11.97 -14.24 16.81
C VAL A 249 -13.12 -13.32 16.41
N PRO A 250 -13.95 -12.84 17.35
CA PRO A 250 -15.06 -11.95 17.02
C PRO A 250 -14.61 -10.62 16.41
N THR A 251 -15.33 -10.10 15.42
CA THR A 251 -15.08 -8.78 14.79
C THR A 251 -14.97 -7.65 15.81
N GLY A 252 -15.81 -7.65 16.85
CA GLY A 252 -15.76 -6.63 17.91
C GLY A 252 -14.45 -6.63 18.70
N TRP A 253 -13.79 -7.79 18.82
CA TRP A 253 -12.48 -7.90 19.45
C TRP A 253 -11.40 -7.21 18.60
N PHE A 254 -11.39 -7.45 17.28
CA PHE A 254 -10.48 -6.78 16.35
C PHE A 254 -10.62 -5.26 16.40
N TYR A 255 -11.86 -4.76 16.39
CA TYR A 255 -12.14 -3.33 16.47
C TYR A 255 -11.61 -2.72 17.77
N ASN A 256 -11.94 -3.32 18.92
CA ASN A 256 -11.50 -2.83 20.22
C ASN A 256 -9.98 -2.82 20.34
N LEU A 257 -9.31 -3.88 19.87
CA LEU A 257 -7.87 -3.97 19.89
C LEU A 257 -7.21 -2.89 19.02
N TYR A 258 -7.73 -2.67 17.80
CA TYR A 258 -7.22 -1.63 16.92
C TYR A 258 -7.41 -0.23 17.51
N CYS A 259 -8.57 0.06 18.12
CA CYS A 259 -8.81 1.33 18.80
C CYS A 259 -7.82 1.57 19.95
N GLN A 260 -7.53 0.54 20.76
CA GLN A 260 -6.53 0.63 21.84
C GLN A 260 -5.14 0.96 21.31
N PHE A 261 -4.74 0.31 20.22
CA PHE A 261 -3.48 0.61 19.53
C PHE A 261 -3.42 2.09 19.09
N ARG A 262 -4.51 2.64 18.55
CA ARG A 262 -4.57 4.01 18.00
C ARG A 262 -4.50 5.13 19.04
N VAL A 263 -5.00 4.91 20.25
CA VAL A 263 -5.10 5.96 21.29
C VAL A 263 -3.80 6.09 22.10
N SER A 264 -2.86 5.17 21.97
CA SER A 264 -1.60 5.20 22.71
C SER A 264 -0.69 6.36 22.27
N GLY A 265 -0.13 7.10 23.23
CA GLY A 265 0.80 8.20 22.98
C GLY A 265 2.20 7.77 22.54
N ASN A 266 2.55 6.47 22.65
CA ASN A 266 3.81 5.92 22.16
C ASN A 266 3.53 4.79 21.14
N PRO A 267 3.82 4.99 19.84
CA PRO A 267 3.47 4.03 18.79
C PRO A 267 4.26 2.71 18.89
N ASP A 268 5.52 2.74 19.33
CA ASP A 268 6.34 1.53 19.49
C ASP A 268 5.73 0.64 20.60
N ALA A 269 5.47 1.22 21.78
CA ALA A 269 4.88 0.50 22.91
C ALA A 269 3.44 0.04 22.64
N ALA A 270 2.66 0.85 21.91
CA ALA A 270 1.31 0.47 21.47
C ALA A 270 1.33 -0.78 20.61
N PHE A 271 2.28 -0.84 19.68
CA PHE A 271 2.42 -1.94 18.75
C PHE A 271 2.90 -3.22 19.43
N ASP A 272 3.78 -3.11 20.43
CA ASP A 272 4.16 -4.25 21.27
C ASP A 272 2.97 -4.79 22.09
N GLY A 273 2.13 -3.89 22.63
CA GLY A 273 0.87 -4.27 23.27
C GLY A 273 -0.09 -4.98 22.32
N LEU A 274 -0.22 -4.47 21.08
CA LEU A 274 -1.00 -5.10 20.01
C LEU A 274 -0.50 -6.52 19.71
N LYS A 275 0.82 -6.69 19.49
CA LYS A 275 1.44 -8.01 19.26
C LYS A 275 1.18 -8.98 20.40
N PHE A 276 1.32 -8.51 21.64
CA PHE A 276 1.10 -9.35 22.82
C PHE A 276 -0.35 -9.84 22.91
N ALA A 277 -1.33 -8.96 22.66
CA ALA A 277 -2.74 -9.32 22.63
C ALA A 277 -3.04 -10.36 21.53
N LEU A 278 -2.51 -10.15 20.32
CA LEU A 278 -2.65 -11.07 19.19
C LEU A 278 -2.04 -12.45 19.49
N LEU A 279 -0.84 -12.48 20.07
CA LEU A 279 -0.17 -13.72 20.45
C LEU A 279 -0.99 -14.49 21.50
N LYS A 280 -1.46 -13.78 22.54
CA LYS A 280 -2.26 -14.39 23.61
C LYS A 280 -3.56 -14.98 23.07
N GLU A 281 -4.29 -14.24 22.25
CA GLU A 281 -5.55 -14.70 21.65
C GLU A 281 -5.33 -15.91 20.73
N THR A 282 -4.32 -15.83 19.86
CA THR A 282 -4.01 -16.89 18.90
C THR A 282 -3.57 -18.18 19.60
N THR A 283 -2.69 -18.09 20.60
CA THR A 283 -2.17 -19.27 21.31
C THR A 283 -3.18 -19.88 22.28
N GLY A 284 -4.11 -19.06 22.79
CA GLY A 284 -5.22 -19.50 23.63
C GLY A 284 -6.24 -20.35 22.86
N ASN A 285 -6.35 -20.17 21.54
CA ASN A 285 -7.29 -20.90 20.72
C ASN A 285 -6.73 -22.25 20.21
N ALA A 286 -7.42 -23.35 20.55
CA ALA A 286 -6.98 -24.69 20.19
C ALA A 286 -7.07 -25.00 18.69
N GLU A 287 -8.00 -24.38 17.96
CA GLU A 287 -8.19 -24.60 16.53
C GLU A 287 -7.08 -23.93 15.73
N VAL A 288 -6.78 -22.68 16.05
CA VAL A 288 -5.68 -21.93 15.45
C VAL A 288 -4.35 -22.63 15.73
N ARG A 289 -4.12 -23.11 16.96
CA ARG A 289 -2.93 -23.88 17.32
C ARG A 289 -2.77 -25.17 16.49
N ARG A 290 -3.85 -25.94 16.32
CA ARG A 290 -3.84 -27.13 15.46
C ARG A 290 -3.51 -26.81 14.00
N ALA A 291 -4.01 -25.68 13.48
CA ALA A 291 -3.70 -25.22 12.14
C ALA A 291 -2.24 -24.76 11.99
N MET A 292 -1.69 -24.07 13.00
CA MET A 292 -0.27 -23.70 13.07
C MET A 292 0.64 -24.92 13.12
N ASP A 293 0.33 -25.94 13.93
CA ASP A 293 1.16 -27.15 14.06
C ASP A 293 1.31 -27.89 12.72
N ARG A 294 0.21 -27.97 11.94
CA ARG A 294 0.25 -28.55 10.58
C ARG A 294 1.13 -27.75 9.63
N SER A 295 1.10 -26.43 9.73
CA SER A 295 1.84 -25.53 8.84
C SER A 295 3.33 -25.49 9.22
N ALA A 296 3.65 -25.47 10.53
CA ALA A 296 5.00 -25.57 11.05
C ALA A 296 5.69 -26.90 10.67
N ALA A 297 4.95 -28.00 10.59
CA ALA A 297 5.47 -29.28 10.08
C ALA A 297 5.91 -29.16 8.60
N LEU A 298 5.17 -28.37 7.81
CA LEU A 298 5.42 -28.14 6.38
C LEU A 298 6.57 -27.15 6.15
N GLU A 299 6.70 -26.12 6.97
CA GLU A 299 7.84 -25.20 6.95
C GLU A 299 9.14 -25.86 7.40
N ARG A 300 9.14 -26.71 8.43
CA ARG A 300 10.34 -27.43 8.90
C ARG A 300 10.95 -28.34 7.83
N LEU A 301 10.12 -28.87 6.93
CA LEU A 301 10.57 -29.67 5.80
C LEU A 301 11.35 -28.83 4.76
N ASN A 302 11.10 -27.51 4.72
CA ASN A 302 11.49 -26.65 3.60
C ASN A 302 12.45 -25.48 3.95
N SER A 303 12.60 -25.08 5.22
CA SER A 303 13.07 -23.72 5.58
C SER A 303 14.56 -23.56 5.90
N MET A 304 15.15 -24.41 6.75
CA MET A 304 16.46 -24.14 7.36
C MET A 304 17.65 -24.03 6.37
N PRO A 305 17.81 -24.93 5.38
CA PRO A 305 18.88 -24.79 4.37
C PRO A 305 18.63 -23.64 3.40
N ARG A 306 17.37 -23.37 3.04
CA ARG A 306 17.01 -22.32 2.06
C ARG A 306 17.25 -20.92 2.60
N GLN A 307 16.89 -20.65 3.85
CA GLN A 307 17.09 -19.32 4.46
C GLN A 307 18.57 -18.89 4.44
N LYS A 308 19.50 -19.80 4.73
CA LYS A 308 20.94 -19.49 4.67
C LYS A 308 21.41 -19.15 3.26
N ILE A 309 20.90 -19.85 2.25
CA ILE A 309 21.20 -19.60 0.83
C ILE A 309 20.63 -18.24 0.41
N ASP A 310 19.38 -17.95 0.78
CA ASP A 310 18.71 -16.68 0.46
C ASP A 310 19.44 -15.48 1.07
N LEU A 311 19.92 -15.59 2.32
CA LEU A 311 20.76 -14.54 2.92
C LEU A 311 22.09 -14.34 2.18
N ALA A 312 22.73 -15.41 1.71
CA ALA A 312 23.96 -15.31 0.94
C ALA A 312 23.71 -14.59 -0.40
N ILE A 313 22.60 -14.92 -1.09
CA ILE A 313 22.18 -14.27 -2.33
C ILE A 313 21.88 -12.78 -2.07
N LEU A 314 21.13 -12.46 -1.01
CA LEU A 314 20.81 -11.08 -0.65
C LEU A 314 22.08 -10.28 -0.33
N SER A 315 23.01 -10.86 0.45
CA SER A 315 24.30 -10.24 0.77
C SER A 315 25.11 -9.93 -0.49
N ALA A 316 25.18 -10.87 -1.44
CA ALA A 316 25.85 -10.67 -2.72
C ALA A 316 25.20 -9.56 -3.55
N LYS A 317 23.86 -9.53 -3.64
CA LYS A 317 23.12 -8.47 -4.33
C LYS A 317 23.37 -7.10 -3.71
N ARG A 318 23.39 -7.00 -2.37
CA ARG A 318 23.66 -5.74 -1.66
C ARG A 318 25.06 -5.22 -1.99
N SER A 319 26.07 -6.08 -1.93
CA SER A 319 27.45 -5.70 -2.28
C SER A 319 27.56 -5.19 -3.72
N VAL A 320 26.87 -5.83 -4.67
CA VAL A 320 26.81 -5.37 -6.07
C VAL A 320 26.13 -4.00 -6.17
N PHE A 321 25.01 -3.80 -5.49
CA PHE A 321 24.28 -2.53 -5.52
C PHE A 321 25.08 -1.39 -4.88
N GLU A 322 25.72 -1.62 -3.73
CA GLU A 322 26.59 -0.63 -3.07
C GLU A 322 27.75 -0.21 -3.98
N SER A 323 28.36 -1.16 -4.70
CA SER A 323 29.40 -0.88 -5.69
C SER A 323 28.89 -0.02 -6.86
N GLN A 324 27.70 -0.35 -7.39
CA GLN A 324 27.08 0.43 -8.45
C GLN A 324 26.74 1.86 -7.98
N GLN A 325 26.16 2.01 -6.80
CA GLN A 325 25.81 3.31 -6.23
C GLN A 325 27.06 4.15 -5.97
N ALA A 326 28.14 3.55 -5.46
CA ALA A 326 29.42 4.23 -5.27
C ALA A 326 30.00 4.73 -6.59
N ASN A 327 29.90 3.93 -7.66
CA ASN A 327 30.37 4.35 -8.99
C ASN A 327 29.55 5.52 -9.54
N VAL A 328 28.21 5.46 -9.45
CA VAL A 328 27.33 6.57 -9.88
C VAL A 328 27.64 7.84 -9.09
N ARG A 329 27.80 7.74 -7.76
CA ARG A 329 28.15 8.89 -6.91
C ARG A 329 29.49 9.49 -7.34
N ARG A 330 30.53 8.66 -7.55
CA ARG A 330 31.85 9.13 -8.01
C ARG A 330 31.75 9.87 -9.34
N VAL A 331 31.05 9.31 -10.33
CA VAL A 331 30.86 9.96 -11.64
C VAL A 331 30.12 11.29 -11.49
N LEU A 332 29.09 11.34 -10.66
CA LEU A 332 28.35 12.58 -10.40
C LEU A 332 29.24 13.64 -9.74
N GLU A 333 30.06 13.25 -8.75
CA GLU A 333 31.02 14.14 -8.10
C GLU A 333 32.05 14.68 -9.10
N GLU A 334 32.62 13.83 -9.95
CA GLU A 334 33.55 14.24 -11.01
C GLU A 334 32.91 15.24 -11.98
N LEU A 335 31.65 15.00 -12.39
CA LEU A 335 30.91 15.90 -13.27
C LEU A 335 30.59 17.25 -12.61
N LEU A 336 30.18 17.25 -11.33
CA LEU A 336 29.87 18.47 -10.58
C LEU A 336 31.14 19.31 -10.34
N ILE A 337 32.25 18.67 -10.02
CA ILE A 337 33.56 19.32 -9.89
C ILE A 337 33.98 19.90 -11.23
N GLY A 338 33.90 19.11 -12.32
CA GLY A 338 34.20 19.56 -13.67
C GLY A 338 33.35 20.76 -14.11
N HIS A 339 32.05 20.76 -13.77
CA HIS A 339 31.16 21.89 -14.04
C HIS A 339 31.58 23.15 -13.27
N GLY A 340 31.91 23.01 -11.99
CA GLY A 340 32.39 24.12 -11.15
C GLY A 340 33.72 24.74 -11.62
N TYR A 341 34.59 23.97 -12.29
CA TYR A 341 35.81 24.49 -12.92
C TYR A 341 35.59 25.04 -14.34
N SER A 342 34.50 24.66 -15.01
CA SER A 342 34.21 25.05 -16.40
C SER A 342 33.32 26.28 -16.52
N GLU A 343 32.66 26.73 -15.44
CA GLU A 343 32.06 28.06 -15.37
C GLU A 343 33.12 29.06 -14.88
N PRO A 344 33.69 29.92 -15.74
CA PRO A 344 34.44 31.06 -15.26
C PRO A 344 33.46 31.94 -14.49
N SER A 345 33.80 32.24 -13.24
CA SER A 345 33.13 33.23 -12.41
C SER A 345 32.80 34.48 -13.24
N LEU A 346 31.52 34.67 -13.56
CA LEU A 346 30.93 35.93 -13.97
C LEU A 346 30.95 36.89 -12.76
N CYS A 347 32.15 37.20 -12.28
CA CYS A 347 32.41 38.22 -11.29
C CYS A 347 33.40 39.22 -11.89
N CYS A 348 32.84 40.40 -12.19
CA CYS A 348 33.52 41.69 -12.21
C CYS A 348 34.45 42.01 -13.39
N LEU A 349 33.83 42.26 -14.56
CA LEU A 349 34.28 43.34 -15.45
C LEU A 349 33.19 44.42 -15.47
N ARG A 350 33.40 45.48 -14.70
CA ARG A 350 32.88 46.85 -14.89
C ARG A 350 33.57 47.75 -13.86
N GLU A 351 34.72 48.29 -14.26
CA GLU A 351 35.10 49.66 -13.88
C GLU A 351 34.68 50.60 -15.01
#